data_AF-A0A955ABH3-F1
#
_entry.id   AF-A0A955ABH3-F1
#
_cell.length_a   1.000
_cell.length_b   1.000
_cell.length_c   1.000
_cell.angle_alpha   90.00
_cell.angle_beta   90.00
_cell.angle_gamma   90.00
#
_symmetry.space_group_name_H-M   'P 1'
#
loop_
_entity.id
_entity.type
_entity.pdbx_description
1 polymer ?
#
loop_
_entity_poly.entity_id
_entity_poly.type
_entity_poly.pdbx_seq_one_letter_code
_entity_poly.pdbx_strand_id
1 'polypeptide(L)' 'MTTLKPSDRLHCLLVQPKFEESNFWNFVEGARAIGAKATASPLGLLTVAAMLPEHWDVRGV' A
#
# COMPACT_ATOMS: atom_id res chain seq x y z
N MET A 1 1.10 -26.41 -10.30
CA MET A 1 0.50 -25.07 -10.21
C MET A 1 -0.75 -25.20 -9.36
N THR A 2 -0.72 -24.67 -8.14
CA THR A 2 -1.85 -24.73 -7.19
C THR A 2 -2.90 -23.71 -7.62
N THR A 3 -4.10 -24.18 -7.96
CA THR A 3 -5.21 -23.30 -8.34
C THR A 3 -5.80 -22.67 -7.09
N LEU A 4 -5.67 -21.35 -6.95
CA LEU A 4 -6.25 -20.59 -5.84
C LEU A 4 -7.77 -20.54 -5.99
N LYS A 5 -8.51 -20.85 -4.94
CA LYS A 5 -9.97 -20.71 -4.91
C LYS A 5 -10.35 -19.39 -4.22
N PRO A 6 -11.43 -18.72 -4.66
CA PRO A 6 -11.91 -17.49 -4.03
C PRO A 6 -12.31 -17.63 -2.55
N SER A 7 -12.44 -18.86 -2.04
CA SER A 7 -12.76 -19.17 -0.64
C SER A 7 -11.52 -19.40 0.23
N ASP A 8 -10.33 -19.47 -0.37
CA ASP A 8 -9.11 -19.76 0.36
C ASP A 8 -8.70 -18.54 1.17
N ARG A 9 -8.25 -18.76 2.40
CA ARG A 9 -7.68 -17.70 3.22
C ARG A 9 -6.29 -17.36 2.69
N LEU A 10 -6.14 -16.23 2.01
CA LEU A 10 -4.89 -15.80 1.40
C LEU A 10 -4.25 -14.65 2.17
N HIS A 11 -2.92 -14.63 2.19
CA HIS A 11 -2.14 -13.50 2.66
C HIS A 11 -1.81 -12.59 1.47
N CYS A 12 -2.21 -11.33 1.54
CA CYS A 12 -1.99 -10.33 0.50
C CYS A 12 -1.11 -9.20 1.04
N LEU A 13 -0.01 -8.92 0.35
CA LEU A 13 0.90 -7.83 0.69
C LEU A 13 0.73 -6.68 -0.30
N LEU A 14 0.31 -5.52 0.19
CA LEU A 14 0.20 -4.30 -0.59
C LEU A 14 1.45 -3.45 -0.33
N VAL A 15 2.22 -3.18 -1.38
CA VAL A 15 3.50 -2.46 -1.27
C VAL A 15 3.38 -1.13 -2.00
N GLN A 16 3.64 -0.04 -1.29
CA GLN A 16 3.80 1.27 -1.92
C GLN A 16 5.25 1.43 -2.38
N PRO A 17 5.53 1.53 -3.69
CA PRO A 17 6.88 1.77 -4.15
C PRO A 17 7.36 3.16 -3.71
N LYS A 18 8.67 3.27 -3.44
CA LYS A 18 9.30 4.55 -3.15
C LYS A 18 9.31 5.41 -4.42
N PHE A 19 8.79 6.63 -4.33
CA PHE A 19 8.89 7.60 -5.43
C PHE A 19 10.25 8.31 -5.42
N GLU A 20 10.76 8.65 -6.61
CA GLU A 20 11.98 9.42 -6.85
C GLU A 20 11.93 10.78 -6.14
N GLU A 21 12.98 11.13 -5.38
CA GLU A 21 13.04 12.37 -4.58
C GLU A 21 13.13 13.63 -5.47
N SER A 22 13.55 13.47 -6.74
CA SER A 22 13.86 14.52 -7.71
C SER A 22 12.66 15.07 -8.49
N ASN A 23 11.45 15.02 -7.94
CA ASN A 23 10.27 15.62 -8.56
C ASN A 23 9.93 16.95 -7.89
N PHE A 24 9.68 18.00 -8.68
CA PHE A 24 9.47 19.38 -8.21
C PHE A 24 8.33 19.52 -7.16
N TRP A 25 7.43 18.53 -7.10
CA TRP A 25 6.26 18.48 -6.20
C TRP A 25 6.37 17.44 -5.08
N ASN A 26 7.55 16.84 -4.89
CA ASN A 26 7.73 15.83 -3.85
C ASN A 26 8.04 16.49 -2.50
N PHE A 27 7.01 16.66 -1.66
CA PHE A 27 7.12 17.18 -0.28
C PHE A 27 7.79 16.21 0.70
N VAL A 28 8.69 15.34 0.22
CA VAL A 28 9.32 14.26 0.99
C VAL A 28 10.07 14.81 2.19
N GLU A 29 10.78 15.93 2.02
CA GLU A 29 11.49 16.59 3.11
C GLU A 29 10.55 17.20 4.16
N GLY A 30 9.42 17.77 3.73
CA GLY A 30 8.40 18.27 4.65
C GLY A 30 7.72 17.15 5.45
N ALA A 31 7.44 16.03 4.78
CA ALA A 31 6.92 14.83 5.44
C ALA A 31 7.94 14.23 6.43
N ARG A 32 9.22 14.14 6.06
CA ARG A 32 10.30 13.70 6.96
C ARG A 32 10.43 14.62 8.18
N ALA A 33 10.33 15.93 8.00
CA ALA A 33 10.43 16.91 9.10
C ALA A 33 9.35 16.73 10.17
N ILE A 34 8.15 16.28 9.79
CA ILE A 34 7.06 15.96 10.72
C ILE A 34 7.03 14.49 11.17
N GLY A 35 8.05 13.69 10.79
CA GLY A 35 8.12 12.26 11.10
C GLY A 35 7.15 11.37 10.31
N ALA A 36 6.54 11.89 9.24
CA ALA A 36 5.65 11.14 8.38
C ALA A 36 6.44 10.24 7.40
N LYS A 37 5.99 8.99 7.27
CA LYS A 37 6.60 7.99 6.37
C LYS A 37 6.28 8.22 4.89
N ALA A 38 5.25 9.01 4.61
CA ALA A 38 4.81 9.37 3.27
C ALA A 38 4.17 10.75 3.29
N THR A 39 4.17 11.44 2.14
CA THR A 39 3.56 12.77 1.95
C THR A 39 2.03 12.72 2.00
N ALA A 40 1.44 11.58 1.65
CA ALA A 40 0.02 11.29 1.77
C ALA A 40 -0.17 9.80 2.07
N SER A 41 -1.32 9.46 2.64
CA SER A 41 -1.73 8.06 2.79
C SER A 41 -1.81 7.38 1.40
N PRO A 42 -1.41 6.10 1.24
CA PRO A 42 -1.49 5.39 -0.04
C PRO A 42 -2.95 5.02 -0.35
N LEU A 43 -3.76 6.02 -0.71
CA LEU A 43 -5.20 5.89 -0.95
C LEU A 43 -5.50 4.81 -2.00
N GLY A 44 -4.67 4.69 -3.04
CA GLY A 44 -4.80 3.63 -4.04
C GLY A 44 -4.70 2.22 -3.44
N LEU A 45 -3.75 1.98 -2.55
CA LEU A 45 -3.61 0.69 -1.87
C LEU A 45 -4.76 0.44 -0.89
N LEU A 46 -5.22 1.47 -0.18
CA LEU A 46 -6.38 1.35 0.70
C LEU A 46 -7.66 1.00 -0.07
N THR A 47 -7.86 1.61 -1.24
CA THR A 47 -8.99 1.29 -2.12
C THR A 47 -8.92 -0.16 -2.60
N VAL A 48 -7.75 -0.64 -3.01
CA VAL A 48 -7.56 -2.04 -3.41
C VAL A 48 -7.82 -2.97 -2.23
N ALA A 49 -7.30 -2.66 -1.03
CA ALA A 49 -7.54 -3.45 0.17
C ALA A 49 -9.04 -3.62 0.47
N ALA A 50 -9.82 -2.56 0.28
CA ALA A 50 -11.27 -2.58 0.49
C ALA A 50 -12.05 -3.38 -0.56
N MET A 51 -11.46 -3.64 -1.73
CA MET A 51 -12.05 -4.46 -2.79
C MET A 51 -11.72 -5.95 -2.65
N LEU A 52 -10.76 -6.31 -1.80
CA LEU A 52 -10.38 -7.70 -1.56
C LEU A 52 -11.41 -8.43 -0.68
N PRO A 53 -11.57 -9.76 -0.83
CA PRO A 53 -12.46 -10.52 0.03
C PRO A 53 -12.12 -10.38 1.51
N GLU A 54 -13.12 -10.17 2.37
CA GLU A 54 -12.94 -9.92 3.81
C GLU A 54 -12.21 -11.04 4.56
N HIS A 55 -12.24 -12.27 4.04
CA HIS A 55 -11.55 -13.40 4.66
C HIS A 55 -10.04 -13.41 4.37
N TRP A 56 -9.54 -12.54 3.49
CA TRP A 56 -8.11 -12.44 3.19
C TRP A 56 -7.39 -11.66 4.29
N ASP A 57 -6.17 -12.08 4.59
CA ASP A 57 -5.28 -11.36 5.49
C ASP A 57 -4.48 -10.34 4.68
N VAL A 58 -4.94 -9.08 4.69
CA VAL A 58 -4.35 -7.99 3.90
C VAL A 58 -3.42 -7.16 4.79
N ARG A 59 -2.16 -7.02 4.37
CA ARG A 59 -1.14 -6.22 5.06
C ARG A 59 -0.54 -5.17 4.13
N GLY A 60 -0.50 -3.92 4.58
CA GLY A 60 0.22 -2.83 3.90
C GLY A 60 1.64 -2.64 4.43
N VAL A 61 2.59 -2.34 3.54
CA VAL A 61 3.99 -2.00 3.87
C VAL A 61 4.46 -0.77 3.12
#